data_AF-A0A6A5R4H4-F1
#
_entry.id   AF-A0A6A5R4H4-F1
#
_cell.length_a   1.000
_cell.length_b   1.000
_cell.length_c   1.000
_cell.angle_alpha   90.00
_cell.angle_beta   90.00
_cell.angle_gamma   90.00
#
_symmetry.space_group_name_H-M   'P 1'
#
loop_
_entity.id
_entity.type
_entity.pdbx_description
1 polymer ?
#
loop_
_entity_poly.entity_id
_entity_poly.type
_entity_poly.pdbx_seq_one_letter_code
_entity_poly.pdbx_strand_id
1 'polypeptide(L)'
;MRKADGRYYIIVEGWNEVALLTLLNIIHVQNRKVPQTLRLEEVAKIAMLVDYYQCHQAVEVCQEIWITHLRNGFIMAKTHGREFLLQLLVASVFNMHDMFLKSTAVAINKGTHQVPLTY
;
A
#
# COMPACT_ATOMS: atom_id res chain seq x y z
N MET A 1 0.08 -3.63 -29.25
CA MET A 1 -0.19 -3.76 -30.70
C MET A 1 -1.70 -3.58 -30.92
N ARG A 2 -2.14 -2.69 -31.83
CA ARG A 2 -3.57 -2.44 -32.09
C ARG A 2 -4.20 -3.69 -32.72
N LYS A 3 -5.30 -4.18 -32.17
CA LYS A 3 -6.04 -5.33 -32.72
C LYS A 3 -7.05 -4.89 -33.78
N ALA A 4 -7.66 -5.85 -34.48
CA ALA A 4 -8.59 -5.62 -35.58
C ALA A 4 -9.86 -4.84 -35.15
N ASP A 5 -10.21 -4.88 -33.86
CA ASP A 5 -11.30 -4.12 -33.26
C ASP A 5 -10.96 -2.64 -32.98
N GLY A 6 -9.75 -2.20 -33.35
CA GLY A 6 -9.26 -0.85 -33.11
C GLY A 6 -8.76 -0.60 -31.69
N ARG A 7 -8.80 -1.59 -30.79
CA ARG A 7 -8.39 -1.44 -29.39
C ARG A 7 -6.93 -1.81 -29.18
N TYR A 8 -6.36 -1.23 -28.13
CA TYR A 8 -5.06 -1.63 -27.61
C TYR A 8 -5.27 -2.56 -26.42
N TYR A 9 -4.62 -3.70 -26.48
CA TYR A 9 -4.61 -4.68 -25.41
C TYR A 9 -3.27 -4.62 -24.71
N ILE A 10 -3.32 -4.46 -23.39
CA ILE A 10 -2.17 -4.54 -22.51
C ILE A 10 -2.43 -5.75 -21.63
N ILE A 11 -1.53 -6.73 -21.70
CA ILE A 11 -1.55 -7.88 -20.81
C ILE A 11 -0.68 -7.52 -19.62
N VAL A 12 -1.24 -7.68 -18.43
CA VAL A 12 -0.53 -7.47 -17.17
C VAL A 12 -0.60 -8.76 -16.37
N GLU A 13 0.53 -9.15 -15.79
CA GLU A 13 0.70 -10.38 -15.03
C GLU A 13 1.32 -10.05 -13.67
N GLY A 14 1.17 -10.95 -12.70
CA GLY A 14 1.77 -10.81 -11.36
C GLY A 14 1.01 -9.89 -10.39
N TRP A 15 0.03 -9.12 -10.88
CA TRP A 15 -0.80 -8.27 -10.01
C TRP A 15 -2.00 -9.01 -9.44
N ASN A 16 -2.42 -8.60 -8.23
CA ASN A 16 -3.71 -9.02 -7.70
C ASN A 16 -4.84 -8.34 -8.49
N GLU A 17 -5.73 -9.15 -9.07
CA GLU A 17 -6.81 -8.67 -9.95
C GLU A 17 -7.75 -7.66 -9.28
N VAL A 18 -8.09 -7.87 -8.01
CA VAL A 18 -9.01 -7.01 -7.24
C VAL A 18 -8.36 -5.67 -6.93
N ALA A 19 -7.08 -5.68 -6.56
CA ALA A 19 -6.32 -4.45 -6.32
C ALA A 19 -6.17 -3.63 -7.60
N LEU A 20 -5.85 -4.28 -8.73
CA LEU A 20 -5.75 -3.62 -10.02
C LEU A 20 -7.09 -3.06 -10.48
N LEU A 21 -8.17 -3.82 -10.35
CA LEU A 21 -9.51 -3.35 -10.68
C LEU A 21 -9.91 -2.15 -9.80
N THR A 22 -9.55 -2.16 -8.53
CA THR A 22 -9.80 -1.04 -7.61
C THR A 22 -9.06 0.20 -8.07
N LEU A 23 -7.78 0.09 -8.43
CA LEU A 23 -6.99 1.21 -8.95
C LEU A 23 -7.58 1.77 -10.25
N LEU A 24 -7.98 0.90 -11.18
CA LEU A 24 -8.62 1.31 -12.44
C LEU A 24 -9.96 2.00 -12.19
N ASN A 25 -10.77 1.50 -11.26
CA ASN A 25 -12.02 2.16 -10.88
C ASN A 25 -11.76 3.57 -10.33
N ILE A 26 -10.69 3.78 -9.55
CA ILE A 26 -10.28 5.10 -9.06
C ILE A 26 -9.89 6.01 -10.22
N ILE A 27 -8.98 5.56 -11.10
CA ILE A 27 -8.50 6.34 -12.26
C ILE A 27 -9.67 6.72 -13.19
N HIS A 28 -10.68 5.85 -13.32
CA HIS A 28 -11.88 6.11 -14.12
C HIS A 28 -13.00 6.82 -13.36
N VAL A 29 -12.75 7.32 -12.14
CA VAL A 29 -13.72 8.07 -11.31
C VAL A 29 -15.01 7.27 -11.03
N GLN A 30 -14.90 5.95 -10.95
CA GLN A 30 -16.01 5.04 -10.64
C GLN A 30 -16.15 4.87 -9.12
N ASN A 31 -16.24 5.98 -8.39
CA ASN A 31 -16.15 6.03 -6.93
C ASN A 31 -17.13 5.08 -6.21
N ARG A 32 -18.32 4.84 -6.77
CA ARG A 32 -19.31 3.89 -6.22
C ARG A 32 -18.84 2.44 -6.19
N LYS A 33 -17.83 2.09 -6.99
CA LYS A 33 -17.23 0.75 -7.06
C LYS A 33 -15.94 0.63 -6.23
N VAL A 34 -15.47 1.72 -5.64
CA VAL A 34 -14.25 1.73 -4.82
C VAL A 34 -14.66 1.37 -3.39
N PRO A 35 -14.09 0.30 -2.80
CA PRO A 35 -14.37 -0.04 -1.41
C PRO A 35 -13.95 1.08 -0.47
N GLN A 36 -14.80 1.42 0.50
CA GLN A 36 -14.47 2.41 1.54
C GLN A 36 -13.62 1.80 2.65
N THR A 37 -13.71 0.49 2.86
CA THR A 37 -12.96 -0.24 3.88
C THR A 37 -12.18 -1.38 3.24
N LEU A 38 -10.93 -1.54 3.66
CA LEU A 38 -10.01 -2.56 3.18
C LEU A 38 -9.13 -3.03 4.34
N ARG A 39 -8.69 -4.29 4.28
CA ARG A 39 -7.68 -4.82 5.19
C ARG A 39 -6.31 -4.29 4.79
N LEU A 40 -5.37 -4.28 5.74
CA LEU A 40 -3.99 -3.82 5.52
C LEU A 40 -3.34 -4.48 4.29
N GLU A 41 -3.51 -5.79 4.12
CA GLU A 41 -2.95 -6.52 2.97
C GLU A 41 -3.52 -6.05 1.62
N GLU A 42 -4.80 -5.66 1.58
CA GLU A 42 -5.45 -5.17 0.37
C GLU A 42 -4.96 -3.76 0.03
N VAL A 43 -4.83 -2.89 1.04
CA VAL A 43 -4.24 -1.56 0.89
C VAL A 43 -2.79 -1.65 0.44
N ALA A 44 -2.00 -2.59 0.97
CA ALA A 44 -0.62 -2.80 0.55
C ALA A 44 -0.49 -3.25 -0.91
N LYS A 45 -1.38 -4.13 -1.40
CA LYS A 45 -1.43 -4.53 -2.81
C LYS A 45 -1.75 -3.35 -3.72
N ILE A 46 -2.65 -2.47 -3.30
CA ILE A 46 -2.97 -1.24 -4.04
C ILE A 46 -1.78 -0.27 -3.98
N ALA A 47 -1.13 -0.11 -2.83
CA ALA A 47 0.04 0.75 -2.67
C ALA A 47 1.18 0.34 -3.63
N MET A 48 1.45 -0.97 -3.79
CA MET A 48 2.43 -1.44 -4.78
C MET A 48 2.08 -1.01 -6.21
N LEU A 49 0.80 -1.09 -6.59
CA LEU A 49 0.35 -0.65 -7.92
C LEU A 49 0.46 0.87 -8.07
N VAL A 50 0.14 1.63 -7.02
CA VAL A 50 0.24 3.10 -7.02
C VAL A 50 1.67 3.56 -7.19
N ASP A 51 2.60 2.92 -6.48
CA ASP A 51 4.04 3.16 -6.63
C ASP A 51 4.50 2.75 -8.04
N TYR A 52 4.13 1.56 -8.52
CA TYR A 52 4.54 1.10 -9.84
C TYR A 52 4.03 1.99 -10.99
N TYR A 53 2.76 2.37 -10.98
CA TYR A 53 2.14 3.21 -12.01
C TYR A 53 2.27 4.71 -11.75
N GLN A 54 2.91 5.10 -10.65
CA GLN A 54 3.19 6.49 -10.28
C GLN A 54 1.93 7.37 -10.22
N CYS A 55 0.83 6.82 -9.70
CA CYS A 55 -0.49 7.46 -9.72
C CYS A 55 -0.99 7.90 -8.32
N HIS A 56 -0.07 8.35 -7.47
CA HIS A 56 -0.34 8.76 -6.08
C HIS A 56 -1.48 9.78 -5.95
N GLN A 57 -1.51 10.80 -6.81
CA GLN A 57 -2.55 11.83 -6.78
C GLN A 57 -3.95 11.29 -7.06
N ALA A 58 -4.07 10.28 -7.94
CA ALA A 58 -5.37 9.70 -8.29
C ALA A 58 -6.02 8.98 -7.09
N VAL A 59 -5.20 8.44 -6.18
CA VAL A 59 -5.68 7.66 -5.04
C VAL A 59 -5.77 8.46 -3.74
N GLU A 60 -5.34 9.73 -3.72
CA GLU A 60 -5.16 10.54 -2.50
C GLU A 60 -6.38 10.55 -1.57
N VAL A 61 -7.57 10.78 -2.12
CA VAL A 61 -8.80 10.78 -1.32
C VAL A 61 -9.14 9.39 -0.81
N CYS A 62 -8.92 8.35 -1.62
CA CYS A 62 -9.26 6.98 -1.25
C CYS A 62 -8.30 6.45 -0.16
N GLN A 63 -7.00 6.74 -0.28
CA GLN A 63 -6.02 6.34 0.73
C GLN A 63 -6.33 6.94 2.10
N GLU A 64 -6.77 8.21 2.18
CA GLU A 64 -7.06 8.85 3.47
C GLU A 64 -8.20 8.14 4.19
N ILE A 65 -9.24 7.74 3.43
CA ILE A 65 -10.36 6.96 3.94
C ILE A 65 -9.86 5.62 4.48
N TRP A 66 -9.10 4.87 3.68
CA TRP A 66 -8.60 3.55 4.07
C TRP A 66 -7.66 3.63 5.28
N ILE A 67 -6.74 4.59 5.30
CA ILE A 67 -5.80 4.82 6.40
C ILE A 67 -6.57 5.17 7.68
N THR A 68 -7.63 5.97 7.59
CA THR A 68 -8.46 6.33 8.73
C THR A 68 -9.12 5.09 9.33
N HIS A 69 -9.67 4.20 8.50
CA HIS A 69 -10.23 2.93 8.97
C HIS A 69 -9.16 1.98 9.54
N LEU A 70 -7.98 1.96 8.94
CA LEU A 70 -6.87 1.14 9.42
C LEU A 70 -6.27 1.64 10.73
N ARG A 71 -6.32 2.95 11.03
CA ARG A 71 -5.61 3.58 12.17
C ARG A 71 -5.92 2.93 13.53
N ASN A 72 -7.11 2.36 13.70
CA ASN A 72 -7.49 1.63 14.90
C ASN A 72 -6.72 0.29 15.08
N GLY A 73 -6.30 -0.35 13.98
CA GLY A 73 -5.47 -1.56 13.99
C GLY A 73 -3.99 -1.32 13.64
N PHE A 74 -3.68 -0.24 12.93
CA PHE A 74 -2.34 0.07 12.44
C PHE A 74 -1.38 0.42 13.58
N ILE A 75 -1.88 1.06 14.64
CA ILE A 75 -1.11 1.43 15.85
C ILE A 75 -0.73 0.18 16.68
N MET A 76 -1.34 -0.98 16.42
CA MET A 76 -1.26 -2.17 17.29
C MET A 76 -0.37 -3.30 16.77
N ALA A 77 0.24 -3.20 15.58
CA ALA A 77 1.11 -4.27 15.11
C ALA A 77 2.35 -4.37 16.00
N LYS A 78 2.51 -5.55 16.60
CA LYS A 78 3.72 -5.91 17.32
C LYS A 78 4.90 -5.76 16.37
N THR A 79 6.01 -5.33 16.93
CA THR A 79 7.23 -4.80 16.29
C THR A 79 8.01 -5.75 15.38
N HIS A 80 7.41 -6.84 14.89
CA HIS A 80 8.04 -7.87 14.07
C HIS A 80 6.97 -8.72 13.34
N GLY A 81 7.19 -9.00 12.05
CA GLY A 81 6.37 -9.90 11.25
C GLY A 81 5.83 -9.30 9.95
N ARG A 82 5.07 -10.10 9.20
CA ARG A 82 4.49 -9.74 7.89
C ARG A 82 3.64 -8.46 7.95
N GLU A 83 2.80 -8.33 8.97
CA GLU A 83 1.93 -7.15 9.14
C GLU A 83 2.74 -5.87 9.33
N PHE A 84 3.83 -5.90 10.10
CA PHE A 84 4.72 -4.75 10.26
C PHE A 84 5.35 -4.32 8.93
N LEU A 85 5.78 -5.27 8.10
CA LEU A 85 6.32 -4.96 6.76
C LEU A 85 5.26 -4.34 5.84
N LEU A 86 4.02 -4.85 5.88
CA LEU A 86 2.91 -4.28 5.09
C LEU A 86 2.57 -2.86 5.55
N GLN A 87 2.61 -2.60 6.86
CA GLN A 87 2.44 -1.25 7.41
C GLN A 87 3.56 -0.31 6.95
N LEU A 88 4.82 -0.75 7.02
CA LEU A 88 5.95 0.04 6.58
C LEU A 88 5.85 0.39 5.09
N LEU A 89 5.46 -0.59 4.25
CA LEU A 89 5.22 -0.37 2.82
C LEU A 89 4.12 0.66 2.59
N VAL A 90 2.95 0.49 3.21
CA VAL A 90 1.82 1.43 3.07
C VAL A 90 2.21 2.84 3.54
N ALA A 91 2.88 2.93 4.69
CA ALA A 91 3.34 4.22 5.22
C ALA A 91 4.38 4.90 4.32
N SER A 92 5.26 4.11 3.68
CA SER A 92 6.28 4.59 2.76
C SER A 92 5.66 5.13 1.46
N VAL A 93 4.77 4.37 0.83
CA VAL A 93 4.16 4.76 -0.47
C VAL A 93 3.24 5.97 -0.30
N PHE A 94 2.43 5.99 0.76
CA PHE A 94 1.45 7.06 0.98
C PHE A 94 1.98 8.24 1.79
N ASN A 95 3.31 8.34 1.90
CA ASN A 95 4.03 9.44 2.54
C ASN A 95 3.47 9.81 3.92
N MET A 96 3.16 8.80 4.74
CA MET A 96 2.62 8.96 6.08
C MET A 96 3.75 9.29 7.07
N HIS A 97 4.32 10.48 6.94
CA HIS A 97 5.60 10.88 7.53
C HIS A 97 5.71 10.57 9.05
N ASP A 98 4.66 10.84 9.82
CA ASP A 98 4.60 10.55 11.26
C ASP A 98 4.63 9.05 11.58
N MET A 99 3.98 8.22 10.76
CA MET A 99 3.95 6.77 10.96
C MET A 99 5.23 6.09 10.48
N PHE A 100 5.82 6.61 9.39
CA PHE A 100 7.10 6.12 8.88
C PHE A 100 8.24 6.36 9.89
N LEU A 101 8.32 7.56 10.46
CA LEU A 101 9.34 7.90 11.47
C LEU A 101 9.19 7.07 12.76
N LYS A 102 7.97 6.86 13.24
CA LYS A 102 7.70 6.01 14.43
C LYS A 102 8.08 4.55 14.18
N SER A 103 7.77 4.02 13.00
CA SER A 103 8.03 2.62 12.66
C SER A 103 9.53 2.35 12.45
N THR A 104 10.24 3.26 11.79
CA THR A 104 11.70 3.17 11.61
C THR A 104 12.45 3.30 12.93
N ALA A 105 12.03 4.20 13.83
CA ALA A 105 12.62 4.29 15.18
C ALA A 105 12.49 2.99 15.99
N VAL A 106 11.34 2.31 15.90
CA VAL A 106 11.12 1.00 16.54
C VAL A 106 12.01 -0.08 15.92
N ALA A 107 12.13 -0.11 14.60
CA ALA A 107 12.98 -1.08 13.90
C ALA A 107 14.47 -0.90 14.25
N ILE A 108 14.95 0.35 14.26
CA ILE A 108 16.36 0.68 14.58
C ILE A 108 16.69 0.32 16.03
N ASN A 109 15.84 0.68 16.99
CA ASN A 109 16.07 0.36 18.41
C ASN A 109 16.07 -1.14 18.73
N LYS A 110 15.40 -1.96 17.92
CA LYS A 110 15.40 -3.42 18.12
C LYS A 110 16.51 -4.14 17.33
N GLY A 111 16.95 -3.59 16.21
CA GLY A 111 18.09 -4.12 15.45
C GLY A 111 19.44 -3.98 16.16
N THR A 112 19.64 -2.91 16.94
CA THR A 112 20.87 -2.67 17.72
C THR A 112 21.04 -3.59 18.92
N HIS A 113 19.98 -4.25 19.39
CA HIS A 113 20.06 -5.23 20.48
C HIS A 113 20.29 -6.68 20.01
N GLN A 114 20.39 -6.94 18.70
CA GLN A 114 20.63 -8.28 18.14
C GLN A 114 22.00 -8.45 17.47
N VAL A 115 22.90 -7.47 17.55
CA VAL A 115 24.30 -7.66 17.15
C VAL A 115 25.10 -7.95 18.43
N PRO A 116 25.48 -9.21 18.72
CA PRO A 116 26.43 -9.47 19.79
C PRO A 116 27.76 -8.85 19.36
N LEU A 117 28.22 -7.84 20.11
CA LEU A 117 29.63 -7.45 20.09
C LEU A 117 30.40 -8.63 20.69
N THR A 118 30.84 -9.54 19.83
CA THR A 118 31.85 -10.55 20.17
C THR A 118 33.16 -10.07 19.55
N TYR A 119 34.02 -9.52 20.40
CA TYR A 119 35.46 -9.45 20.21
C TYR A 119 36.09 -10.54 21.06
#